data_AF-A0A0H3FZR9-F1
#
_entry.id   AF-A0A0H3FZR9-F1
#
_cell.length_a   1.000
_cell.length_b   1.000
_cell.length_c   1.000
_cell.angle_alpha   90.00
_cell.angle_beta   90.00
_cell.angle_gamma   90.00
#
_symmetry.space_group_name_H-M   'P 1'
#
loop_
_entity.id
_entity.type
_entity.pdbx_description
1 polymer ?
#
loop_
_entity_poly.entity_id
_entity_poly.type
_entity_poly.pdbx_seq_one_letter_code
_entity_poly.pdbx_strand_id
1 'polypeptide(L)'
;MLWTQQDEANFIQKANVIADFYSNIEVLPGNYINGLLTRGECLADLSGCDIAWKTLQRLSQEETSELREAFQTSLLMLWREYASENIMRKLLTSGPHAPARFRAIGCLHYLARRYSGDESVNQGIQAIELF
;
A
#
# COMPACT_ATOMS: atom_id res chain seq x y z
N MET A 1 3.46 -23.35 19.72
CA MET A 1 3.27 -22.19 18.81
C MET A 1 3.36 -20.92 19.64
N LEU A 2 3.92 -19.85 19.09
CA LEU A 2 4.06 -18.54 19.76
C LEU A 2 2.75 -17.72 19.77
N TRP A 3 1.70 -18.21 19.10
CA TRP A 3 0.40 -17.53 18.91
C TRP A 3 -0.74 -18.41 19.44
N THR A 4 -1.78 -17.79 19.99
CA THR A 4 -3.04 -18.49 20.27
C THR A 4 -3.88 -18.64 19.01
N GLN A 5 -4.84 -19.55 19.01
CA GLN A 5 -5.79 -19.71 17.90
C GLN A 5 -6.59 -18.43 17.65
N GLN A 6 -6.92 -17.67 18.71
CA GLN A 6 -7.63 -16.41 18.59
C GLN A 6 -6.76 -15.33 17.93
N ASP A 7 -5.46 -15.28 18.27
CA ASP A 7 -4.53 -14.34 17.64
C ASP A 7 -4.38 -14.61 16.14
N GLU A 8 -4.25 -15.88 15.78
CA GLU A 8 -4.18 -16.31 14.39
C GLU A 8 -5.46 -15.94 13.62
N ALA A 9 -6.63 -16.24 14.18
CA ALA A 9 -7.91 -15.87 13.56
C ALA A 9 -8.05 -14.36 13.36
N ASN A 10 -7.69 -13.56 14.37
CA ASN A 10 -7.73 -12.10 14.30
C ASN A 10 -6.76 -11.55 13.25
N PHE A 11 -5.57 -12.14 13.13
CA PHE A 11 -4.59 -11.73 12.13
C PHE A 11 -5.07 -12.06 10.72
N ILE A 12 -5.56 -13.29 10.50
CA ILE A 12 -6.11 -13.70 9.20
C ILE A 12 -7.26 -12.79 8.78
N GLN A 13 -8.17 -12.46 9.71
CA GLN A 13 -9.28 -11.55 9.43
C GLN A 13 -8.78 -10.18 8.94
N LYS A 14 -7.82 -9.57 9.64
CA LYS A 14 -7.26 -8.27 9.26
C LYS A 14 -6.48 -8.34 7.95
N ALA A 15 -5.72 -9.41 7.76
CA ALA A 15 -4.95 -9.62 6.54
C ALA A 15 -5.88 -9.78 5.33
N ASN A 16 -7.04 -10.44 5.50
CA ASN A 16 -8.01 -10.60 4.42
C ASN A 16 -8.61 -9.27 3.94
N VAL A 17 -8.79 -8.28 4.82
CA VAL A 17 -9.21 -6.93 4.39
C VAL A 17 -8.23 -6.33 3.37
N ILE A 18 -6.92 -6.56 3.56
CA ILE A 18 -5.89 -6.11 2.61
C ILE A 18 -5.98 -6.92 1.31
N ALA A 19 -6.14 -8.24 1.41
CA ALA A 19 -6.32 -9.07 0.22
C ALA A 19 -7.54 -8.65 -0.61
N ASP A 20 -8.66 -8.35 0.03
CA ASP A 20 -9.88 -7.91 -0.63
C ASP A 20 -9.68 -6.54 -1.30
N PHE A 21 -9.01 -5.60 -0.63
CA PHE A 21 -8.69 -4.30 -1.21
C PHE A 21 -7.87 -4.46 -2.50
N TYR A 22 -6.75 -5.20 -2.47
CA TYR A 22 -5.91 -5.38 -3.65
C TYR A 22 -6.60 -6.18 -4.75
N SER A 23 -7.48 -7.14 -4.40
CA SER A 23 -8.20 -7.94 -5.39
C SER A 23 -9.19 -7.15 -6.25
N ASN A 24 -9.58 -5.95 -5.82
CA ASN A 24 -10.44 -5.05 -6.59
C ASN A 24 -9.67 -4.15 -7.58
N ILE A 25 -8.34 -4.26 -7.63
CA ILE A 25 -7.50 -3.41 -8.47
C ILE A 25 -7.25 -4.10 -9.81
N GLU A 26 -7.83 -3.53 -10.87
CA GLU A 26 -7.56 -3.95 -12.25
C GLU A 26 -6.23 -3.36 -12.74
N VAL A 27 -5.37 -4.19 -13.33
CA VAL A 27 -4.02 -3.80 -13.76
C VAL A 27 -3.90 -3.80 -15.28
N LEU A 28 -4.50 -4.80 -15.92
CA LEU A 28 -4.68 -4.92 -17.36
C LEU A 28 -6.15 -5.30 -17.60
N PRO A 29 -6.70 -5.10 -18.81
CA PRO A 29 -8.08 -5.48 -19.11
C PRO A 29 -8.40 -6.93 -18.68
N GLY A 30 -9.35 -7.08 -17.75
CA GLY A 30 -9.79 -8.34 -17.16
C GLY A 30 -8.77 -9.04 -16.24
N ASN A 31 -7.69 -8.38 -15.84
CA ASN A 31 -6.64 -8.95 -14.99
C ASN A 31 -6.45 -8.09 -13.75
N TYR A 32 -6.83 -8.67 -12.61
CA TYR A 32 -6.77 -8.04 -11.29
C TYR A 32 -5.55 -8.53 -10.51
N ILE A 33 -5.13 -7.75 -9.51
CA ILE A 33 -4.12 -8.22 -8.56
C ILE A 33 -4.68 -9.43 -7.80
N ASN A 34 -3.89 -10.49 -7.67
CA ASN A 34 -4.25 -11.59 -6.78
C ASN A 34 -3.96 -11.19 -5.33
N GLY A 35 -4.93 -10.56 -4.67
CA GLY A 35 -4.73 -10.01 -3.33
C GLY A 35 -4.42 -11.05 -2.25
N LEU A 36 -4.88 -12.29 -2.40
CA LEU A 36 -4.51 -13.38 -1.49
C LEU A 36 -3.03 -13.75 -1.64
N LEU A 37 -2.54 -13.83 -2.88
CA LEU A 37 -1.12 -14.10 -3.17
C LEU A 37 -0.22 -12.97 -2.65
N THR A 38 -0.61 -11.71 -2.85
CA THR A 38 0.24 -10.56 -2.51
C THR A 38 0.08 -10.08 -1.07
N ARG A 39 -0.88 -10.62 -0.31
CA ARG A 39 -1.28 -10.15 1.04
C ARG A 39 -0.11 -9.94 2.00
N GLY A 40 0.86 -10.86 1.99
CA GLY A 40 2.01 -10.80 2.89
C GLY A 40 2.89 -9.57 2.63
N GLU A 41 3.31 -9.38 1.38
CA GLU A 41 4.13 -8.23 0.97
C GLU A 41 3.33 -6.91 1.04
N CYS A 42 2.05 -6.93 0.66
CA CYS A 42 1.19 -5.75 0.82
C CYS A 42 1.09 -5.34 2.30
N LEU A 43 0.92 -6.28 3.22
CA LEU A 43 0.91 -5.98 4.66
C LEU A 43 2.27 -5.41 5.13
N ALA A 44 3.37 -5.96 4.63
CA ALA A 44 4.71 -5.49 4.95
C ALA A 44 4.94 -4.04 4.47
N ASP A 45 4.55 -3.74 3.23
CA ASP A 45 4.63 -2.38 2.66
C ASP A 45 3.86 -1.37 3.51
N LEU A 46 2.57 -1.64 3.76
CA LEU A 46 1.70 -0.74 4.51
C LEU A 46 2.24 -0.50 5.93
N SER A 47 2.68 -1.57 6.60
CA SER A 47 3.23 -1.48 7.96
C SER A 47 4.57 -0.75 7.98
N GLY A 48 5.44 -0.99 6.99
CA GLY A 48 6.72 -0.30 6.84
C GLY A 48 6.54 1.20 6.61
N CYS A 49 5.62 1.57 5.71
CA CYS A 49 5.26 2.96 5.43
C CYS A 49 4.70 3.66 6.69
N ASP A 50 3.82 3.01 7.46
CA ASP A 50 3.29 3.53 8.74
C ASP A 50 4.39 3.77 9.79
N ILE A 51 5.30 2.79 9.96
CA ILE A 51 6.40 2.90 10.91
C ILE A 51 7.37 4.02 10.50
N ALA A 52 7.71 4.10 9.21
CA ALA A 52 8.60 5.12 8.68
C ALA A 52 8.01 6.52 8.90
N TRP A 53 6.73 6.70 8.60
CA TRP A 53 6.03 7.96 8.79
C TRP A 53 5.95 8.37 10.27
N LYS A 54 5.56 7.46 11.17
CA LYS A 54 5.54 7.72 12.62
C LYS A 54 6.92 8.09 13.15
N THR A 55 7.95 7.42 12.66
CA THR A 55 9.34 7.70 13.07
C THR A 55 9.74 9.09 12.62
N LEU A 56 9.40 9.46 11.39
CA LEU A 56 9.67 10.80 10.87
C LEU A 56 8.99 11.88 11.72
N GLN A 57 7.69 11.74 11.99
CA GLN A 57 6.93 12.67 12.84
C GLN A 57 7.55 12.83 14.24
N ARG A 58 8.07 11.74 14.83
CA ARG A 58 8.72 11.79 16.14
C ARG A 58 10.06 12.52 16.12
N LEU A 59 10.80 12.42 15.01
CA LEU A 59 12.12 13.04 14.86
C LEU A 59 12.05 14.51 14.44
N SER A 60 11.03 14.89 13.67
CA SER A 60 10.93 16.25 13.11
C SER A 60 10.42 17.29 14.10
N GLN A 61 9.97 16.90 15.30
CA GLN A 61 9.33 17.71 16.36
C GLN A 61 8.02 18.40 15.95
N GLU A 62 7.91 18.84 14.69
CA GLU A 62 6.70 19.35 14.04
C GLU A 62 6.54 18.68 12.67
N GLU A 63 5.30 18.52 12.24
CA GLU A 63 4.99 18.06 10.89
C GLU A 63 4.68 19.27 10.02
N THR A 64 5.51 19.52 9.01
CA THR A 64 5.26 20.57 8.01
C THR A 64 4.71 19.96 6.72
N SER A 65 3.98 20.75 5.94
CA SER A 65 3.46 20.33 4.64
C SER A 65 4.59 19.90 3.70
N GLU A 66 5.75 20.57 3.72
CA GLU A 66 6.90 20.23 2.90
C GLU A 66 7.49 18.86 3.27
N LEU A 67 7.55 18.54 4.57
CA LEU A 67 8.05 17.25 5.03
C LEU A 67 7.11 16.12 4.62
N ARG A 68 5.80 16.36 4.71
CA ARG A 68 4.75 15.44 4.25
C ARG A 68 4.87 15.19 2.75
N GLU A 69 4.96 16.24 1.94
CA GLU A 69 5.12 16.15 0.49
C GLU A 69 6.42 15.43 0.10
N ALA A 70 7.53 15.72 0.77
CA ALA A 70 8.80 15.06 0.54
C ALA A 70 8.71 13.55 0.84
N PHE A 71 8.07 13.17 1.94
CA PHE A 71 7.86 11.76 2.28
C PHE A 71 6.97 11.06 1.25
N GLN A 72 5.83 11.66 0.88
CA GLN A 72 4.93 11.10 -0.12
C GLN A 72 5.62 10.94 -1.49
N THR A 73 6.40 11.95 -1.91
CA THR A 73 7.19 11.89 -3.14
C THR A 73 8.23 10.77 -3.08
N SER A 74 8.87 10.57 -1.93
CA SER A 74 9.85 9.50 -1.76
C SER A 74 9.23 8.10 -1.96
N LEU A 75 7.98 7.87 -1.53
CA LEU A 75 7.27 6.61 -1.74
C LEU A 75 6.97 6.35 -3.22
N LEU A 76 6.58 7.39 -3.97
CA LEU A 76 6.37 7.30 -5.42
C LEU A 76 7.68 6.97 -6.16
N MET A 77 8.77 7.60 -5.74
CA MET A 77 10.09 7.41 -6.34
C MET A 77 10.67 6.02 -6.03
N LEU A 78 10.42 5.48 -4.84
CA LEU A 78 10.91 4.17 -4.41
C LEU A 78 10.40 3.04 -5.31
N TRP A 79 9.13 3.12 -5.75
CA TRP A 79 8.47 2.10 -6.56
C TRP A 79 8.32 2.50 -8.03
N ARG A 80 9.16 3.41 -8.51
CA ARG A 80 9.14 3.84 -9.90
C ARG A 80 9.70 2.73 -10.81
N GLU A 81 8.79 1.96 -11.38
CA GLU A 81 9.11 0.85 -12.28
C GLU A 81 8.18 0.85 -13.50
N TYR A 82 8.70 0.33 -14.62
CA TYR A 82 7.92 -0.02 -15.80
C TYR A 82 8.09 -1.51 -16.10
N ALA A 83 6.99 -2.19 -16.38
CA ALA A 83 6.98 -3.58 -16.82
C ALA A 83 6.15 -3.71 -18.12
N SER A 84 6.64 -4.51 -19.06
CA SER A 84 5.87 -4.85 -20.26
C SER A 84 4.66 -5.71 -19.90
N GLU A 85 3.65 -5.76 -20.77
CA GLU A 85 2.42 -6.53 -20.50
C GLU A 85 2.70 -8.02 -20.19
N ASN A 86 3.63 -8.65 -20.92
CA ASN A 86 4.00 -10.05 -20.68
C ASN A 86 4.59 -10.24 -19.27
N ILE A 87 5.44 -9.32 -18.82
CA ILE A 87 5.99 -9.35 -17.46
C ILE A 87 4.87 -9.09 -16.44
N MET A 88 3.99 -8.11 -16.71
CA MET A 88 2.87 -7.80 -15.84
C MET A 88 1.94 -9.00 -15.63
N ARG A 89 1.58 -9.72 -16.70
CA ARG A 89 0.78 -10.96 -16.59
C ARG A 89 1.45 -12.02 -15.72
N LYS A 90 2.76 -12.20 -15.85
CA LYS A 90 3.54 -13.12 -15.00
C LYS A 90 3.52 -12.68 -13.54
N LEU A 91 3.73 -11.39 -13.28
CA LEU A 91 3.67 -10.83 -11.92
C LEU A 91 2.30 -11.02 -11.28
N LEU A 92 1.21 -10.77 -12.01
CA LEU A 92 -0.15 -10.97 -11.51
C LEU A 92 -0.49 -12.44 -11.22
N THR A 93 0.18 -13.38 -11.90
CA THR A 93 -0.09 -14.82 -11.75
C THR A 93 0.69 -15.44 -10.60
N SER A 94 1.97 -15.10 -10.46
CA SER A 94 2.88 -15.80 -9.54
C SER A 94 3.79 -14.89 -8.71
N GLY A 95 3.73 -13.57 -8.89
CA GLY A 95 4.52 -12.62 -8.12
C GLY A 95 3.98 -12.46 -6.70
N PRO A 96 4.83 -12.47 -5.66
CA PRO A 96 4.37 -12.23 -4.29
C PRO A 96 4.10 -10.74 -4.01
N HIS A 97 4.58 -9.85 -4.88
CA HIS A 97 4.40 -8.41 -4.74
C HIS A 97 3.27 -7.92 -5.66
N ALA A 98 2.47 -6.98 -5.16
CA ALA A 98 1.65 -6.15 -6.04
C ALA A 98 2.54 -5.39 -7.04
N PRO A 99 2.05 -5.05 -8.24
CA PRO A 99 2.81 -4.23 -9.18
C PRO A 99 3.25 -2.92 -8.53
N ALA A 100 4.46 -2.47 -8.83
CA ALA A 100 5.16 -1.40 -8.10
C ALA A 100 4.30 -0.14 -7.89
N ARG A 101 3.59 0.33 -8.93
CA ARG A 101 2.68 1.49 -8.84
C ARG A 101 1.64 1.36 -7.73
N PHE A 102 1.10 0.16 -7.53
CA PHE A 102 0.06 -0.11 -6.54
C PHE A 102 0.61 -0.31 -5.13
N ARG A 103 1.90 -0.63 -5.00
CA ARG A 103 2.60 -0.61 -3.69
C ARG A 103 2.70 0.82 -3.16
N ALA A 104 3.16 1.75 -4.01
CA ALA A 104 3.23 3.17 -3.65
C ALA A 104 1.86 3.77 -3.35
N ILE A 105 0.88 3.56 -4.26
CA ILE A 105 -0.49 4.06 -4.07
C ILE A 105 -1.13 3.44 -2.82
N GLY A 106 -0.91 2.14 -2.58
CA GLY A 106 -1.38 1.46 -1.38
C GLY A 106 -0.86 2.10 -0.10
N CYS A 107 0.45 2.37 -0.02
CA CYS A 107 1.05 3.09 1.12
C CYS A 107 0.45 4.47 1.31
N LEU A 108 0.33 5.26 0.23
CA LEU A 108 -0.25 6.61 0.28
C LEU A 108 -1.70 6.57 0.75
N HIS A 109 -2.52 5.66 0.21
CA HIS A 109 -3.91 5.48 0.60
C HIS A 109 -4.06 5.04 2.06
N TYR A 110 -3.19 4.15 2.53
CA TYR A 110 -3.21 3.67 3.91
C TYR A 110 -2.86 4.77 4.90
N LEU A 111 -1.74 5.46 4.67
CA LEU A 111 -1.35 6.61 5.47
C LEU A 111 -2.44 7.67 5.43
N ALA A 112 -3.03 7.86 4.25
CA ALA A 112 -4.08 8.82 4.09
C ALA A 112 -5.26 8.56 5.05
N ARG A 113 -5.86 7.37 4.97
CA ARG A 113 -6.99 7.00 5.84
C ARG A 113 -6.63 6.93 7.31
N ARG A 114 -5.37 6.65 7.64
CA ARG A 114 -4.92 6.46 9.02
C ARG A 114 -4.69 7.79 9.75
N TYR A 115 -4.30 8.83 9.01
CA TYR A 115 -3.99 10.15 9.54
C TYR A 115 -5.00 11.22 9.11
N SER A 116 -6.10 10.85 8.46
CA SER A 116 -7.18 11.72 7.94
C SER A 116 -8.07 12.41 8.98
N GLY A 117 -7.54 12.77 10.16
CA GLY A 117 -8.02 13.97 10.86
C GLY A 117 -7.55 15.26 10.17
N ASP A 118 -6.78 15.12 9.10
CA ASP A 118 -6.18 16.15 8.26
C ASP A 118 -6.79 16.11 6.85
N GLU A 119 -7.38 17.22 6.40
CA GLU A 119 -8.08 17.32 5.10
C GLU A 119 -7.14 17.28 3.89
N SER A 120 -5.82 17.46 4.07
CA SER A 120 -4.83 17.49 2.96
C SER A 120 -4.60 16.13 2.29
N VAL A 121 -5.34 15.12 2.73
CA VAL A 121 -5.05 13.71 2.51
C VAL A 121 -6.15 13.05 1.66
N ASN A 122 -7.34 13.66 1.60
CA ASN A 122 -8.45 13.22 0.76
C ASN A 122 -8.20 13.46 -0.75
N GLN A 123 -7.21 14.27 -1.12
CA GLN A 123 -6.85 14.51 -2.52
C GLN A 123 -6.09 13.33 -3.15
N GLY A 124 -5.54 12.40 -2.36
CA GLY A 124 -4.88 11.20 -2.87
C GLY A 124 -5.82 10.16 -3.47
N ILE A 125 -7.13 10.24 -3.17
CA ILE A 125 -8.15 9.36 -3.74
C ILE A 125 -8.61 9.85 -5.12
N GLN A 126 -8.54 11.15 -5.40
CA GLN A 126 -8.91 11.69 -6.73
C GLN A 126 -7.81 11.48 -7.80
N ALA A 127 -6.56 11.23 -7.38
CA ALA A 127 -5.50 10.82 -8.31
C ALA A 127 -5.68 9.39 -8.85
N ILE A 128 -6.54 8.59 -8.22
CA ILE A 128 -6.87 7.21 -8.65
C ILE A 128 -8.00 7.21 -9.70
N GLU A 129 -8.85 8.23 -9.75
CA GLU A 129 -9.92 8.35 -10.76
C GLU A 129 -9.43 8.93 -12.11
N LEU A 130 -8.16 9.29 -12.21
CA LEU A 130 -7.55 9.86 -13.42
C LEU A 130 -6.76 8.84 -14.28
N PHE A 131 -6.78 7.56 -13.91
CA PHE A 131 -6.20 6.45 -14.66
C PHE A 131 -7.03 5.16 -14.48
#